data_AF-A0A1C7I3Y5-F1
#
_entry.id   AF-A0A1C7I3Y5-F1
#
_cell.length_a   1.000
_cell.length_b   1.000
_cell.length_c   1.000
_cell.angle_alpha   90.00
_cell.angle_beta   90.00
_cell.angle_gamma   90.00
#
_symmetry.space_group_name_H-M   'P 1'
#
loop_
_entity.id
_entity.type
_entity.pdbx_description
1 polymer ?
#
loop_
_entity_poly.entity_id
_entity_poly.type
_entity_poly.pdbx_seq_one_letter_code
_entity_poly.pdbx_strand_id
1 'polypeptide(L)'
;MIDMINKTLYFSNGSLYKVSPEDEDGWRGARYLISDGERYDLENVDSICSIKVPDFEATNIFDGYGATGSLDYVIRMNASFFYNQCKKELCSACLWKSTELMFANKWYVWRKKDYVRLITWHYKLGMKQEALKAQNYLIKKGFIFTEIELNQYRSVTSNIKASKKPVQKDTVSYHEKELSIVRSVTTEDMRSLKSMPFLVNTEVKKYIQKNSHPFAYMDIYGENIVIAKSEIEKMNSIIKLDLKKYRNLSQDLKIPTDQLVFSSETYGYTRIMCTPKTYTGELSKFPFSLFFATDFSEMKNTTHGELFYGQDGEIKKGNIYFWRFGTPTFLTYKSIDGMLMLINIE
;
A
#
# COMPACT_ATOMS: atom_id res chain seq x y z
N MET A 1 -0.32 31.97 -7.22
CA MET A 1 -0.10 31.45 -8.59
C MET A 1 1.41 31.42 -8.74
N ILE A 2 2.03 30.25 -8.81
CA ILE A 2 3.47 30.15 -9.10
C ILE A 2 3.53 29.84 -10.59
N ASP A 3 3.84 30.85 -11.41
CA ASP A 3 4.29 30.60 -12.78
C ASP A 3 5.55 29.74 -12.73
N MET A 4 5.70 28.79 -13.65
CA MET A 4 6.95 28.04 -13.74
C MET A 4 8.09 29.03 -13.98
N ILE A 5 9.06 29.03 -13.08
CA ILE A 5 10.32 29.73 -13.27
C ILE A 5 10.95 29.12 -14.53
N ASN A 6 11.70 29.90 -15.32
CA ASN A 6 12.56 29.41 -16.41
C ASN A 6 13.71 28.54 -15.86
N LYS A 7 13.34 27.49 -15.13
CA LYS A 7 14.17 26.55 -14.42
C LYS A 7 14.39 25.34 -15.32
N THR A 8 15.64 24.91 -15.34
CA THR A 8 16.13 23.76 -16.11
C THR A 8 16.68 22.72 -15.15
N LEU A 9 16.21 21.49 -15.29
CA LEU A 9 16.71 20.33 -14.56
C LEU A 9 17.71 19.57 -15.41
N TYR A 10 18.80 19.09 -14.81
CA TYR A 10 19.85 18.37 -15.52
C TYR A 10 20.02 16.96 -14.93
N PHE A 11 19.89 15.96 -15.80
CA PHE A 11 19.96 14.55 -15.46
C PHE A 11 21.10 13.86 -16.20
N SER A 12 21.74 12.93 -15.51
CA SER A 12 22.69 11.97 -16.06
C SER A 12 22.24 10.59 -15.61
N ASN A 13 22.05 9.65 -16.55
CA ASN A 13 21.64 8.28 -16.27
C ASN A 13 20.37 8.19 -15.39
N GLY A 14 19.43 9.11 -15.62
CA GLY A 14 18.18 9.20 -14.86
C GLY A 14 18.29 9.84 -13.48
N SER A 15 19.46 10.38 -13.10
CA SER A 15 19.69 11.02 -11.80
C SER A 15 19.92 12.51 -11.94
N LEU A 16 19.13 13.30 -11.19
CA LEU A 16 19.26 14.75 -11.13
C LEU A 16 20.60 15.13 -10.50
N TYR A 17 21.42 15.89 -11.21
CA TYR A 17 22.70 16.38 -10.71
C TYR A 17 22.79 17.91 -10.63
N LYS A 18 21.88 18.63 -11.29
CA LYS A 18 21.85 20.11 -11.26
C LYS A 18 20.46 20.68 -11.51
N VAL A 19 20.16 21.79 -10.86
CA VAL A 19 19.00 22.66 -11.12
C VAL A 19 19.52 24.06 -11.42
N SER A 20 18.93 24.75 -12.40
CA SER A 20 19.34 26.12 -12.75
C SER A 20 18.13 27.00 -13.11
N PRO A 21 17.93 28.16 -12.47
CA PRO A 21 18.68 28.67 -11.31
C PRO A 21 18.48 27.77 -10.08
N GLU A 22 19.45 27.77 -9.17
CA GLU A 22 19.30 27.09 -7.87
C GLU A 22 18.33 27.89 -6.99
N ASP A 23 17.39 27.19 -6.36
CA ASP A 23 16.45 27.77 -5.41
C ASP A 23 16.06 26.76 -4.31
N GLU A 24 15.43 27.26 -3.24
CA GLU A 24 14.98 26.44 -2.10
C GLU A 24 13.92 25.39 -2.50
N ASP A 25 13.21 25.60 -3.61
CA ASP A 25 12.14 24.73 -4.10
C ASP A 25 12.66 23.52 -4.91
N GLY A 26 13.98 23.46 -5.15
CA GLY A 26 14.64 22.34 -5.82
C GLY A 26 14.10 22.12 -7.24
N TRP A 27 13.70 20.89 -7.58
CA TRP A 27 13.25 20.54 -8.94
C TRP A 27 11.81 20.97 -9.27
N ARG A 28 11.05 21.54 -8.32
CA ARG A 28 9.62 21.85 -8.53
C ARG A 28 9.42 23.01 -9.51
N GLY A 29 8.40 22.89 -10.36
CA GLY A 29 7.97 23.95 -11.27
C GLY A 29 8.96 24.27 -12.39
N ALA A 30 9.76 23.28 -12.80
CA ALA A 30 10.71 23.45 -13.89
C ALA A 30 10.03 23.36 -15.26
N ARG A 31 10.39 24.28 -16.15
CA ARG A 31 9.94 24.25 -17.55
C ARG A 31 10.80 23.34 -18.41
N TYR A 32 12.12 23.37 -18.25
CA TYR A 32 13.01 22.62 -19.10
C TYR A 32 13.66 21.46 -18.37
N LEU A 33 13.96 20.42 -19.11
CA LEU A 33 14.69 19.25 -18.64
C LEU A 33 15.77 18.91 -19.66
N ILE A 34 16.99 18.66 -19.20
CA ILE A 34 18.09 18.13 -20.00
C ILE A 34 18.40 16.74 -19.43
N SER A 35 18.18 15.70 -20.21
CA SER A 35 18.57 14.33 -19.85
C SER A 35 19.61 13.85 -20.84
N ASP A 36 20.79 13.49 -20.32
CA ASP A 36 21.84 12.84 -21.11
C ASP A 36 22.23 13.66 -22.36
N GLY A 37 22.25 14.99 -22.21
CA GLY A 37 22.58 15.96 -23.26
C GLY A 37 21.41 16.42 -24.13
N GLU A 38 20.22 15.81 -24.02
CA GLU A 38 19.05 16.20 -24.81
C GLU A 38 18.09 17.10 -24.02
N ARG A 39 17.64 18.18 -24.65
CA ARG A 39 16.73 19.16 -24.05
C ARG A 39 15.27 18.87 -24.40
N TYR A 40 14.41 18.97 -23.38
CA TYR A 40 12.97 18.80 -23.46
C TYR A 40 12.25 19.99 -22.80
N ASP A 41 11.09 20.37 -23.35
CA ASP A 41 10.18 21.38 -22.79
C ASP A 41 8.98 20.67 -22.14
N LEU A 42 8.85 20.80 -20.82
CA LEU A 42 7.77 20.20 -20.04
C LEU A 42 6.43 20.95 -20.20
N GLU A 43 6.37 22.05 -20.95
CA GLU A 43 5.11 22.66 -21.41
C GLU A 43 4.72 22.22 -22.82
N ASN A 44 5.43 21.26 -23.42
CA ASN A 44 5.10 20.69 -24.72
C ASN A 44 4.84 19.18 -24.60
N VAL A 45 3.63 18.75 -24.98
CA VAL A 45 3.19 17.34 -24.89
C VAL A 45 4.09 16.40 -25.69
N ASP A 46 4.41 16.75 -26.94
CA ASP A 46 5.26 15.92 -27.80
C ASP A 46 6.67 15.81 -27.23
N SER A 47 7.20 16.91 -26.70
CA SER A 47 8.49 16.93 -26.02
C SER A 47 8.50 16.02 -24.81
N ILE A 48 7.48 16.05 -23.94
CA ILE A 48 7.36 15.13 -22.80
C ILE A 48 7.30 13.67 -23.27
N CYS A 49 6.48 13.38 -24.28
CA CYS A 49 6.33 12.05 -24.84
C CYS A 49 7.64 11.53 -25.47
N SER A 50 8.46 12.42 -26.01
CA SER A 50 9.75 12.09 -26.64
C SER A 50 10.91 11.90 -25.67
N ILE A 51 10.75 12.19 -24.37
CA ILE A 51 11.81 11.99 -23.36
C ILE A 51 12.30 10.55 -23.45
N LYS A 52 13.60 10.38 -23.71
CA LYS A 52 14.23 9.06 -23.79
C LYS A 52 14.29 8.41 -22.42
N VAL A 53 14.14 7.09 -22.40
CA VAL A 53 14.39 6.29 -21.21
C VAL A 53 15.92 6.21 -21.02
N PRO A 54 16.47 6.75 -19.93
CA PRO A 54 17.90 6.67 -19.67
C PRO A 54 18.30 5.25 -19.26
N ASP A 55 19.59 4.93 -19.38
CA ASP A 55 20.13 3.75 -18.72
C ASP A 55 20.28 4.06 -17.23
N PHE A 56 19.25 3.73 -16.45
CA PHE A 56 19.21 4.06 -15.03
C PHE A 56 20.35 3.39 -14.28
N GLU A 57 21.05 4.17 -13.46
CA GLU A 57 22.11 3.68 -12.59
C GLU A 57 21.69 3.65 -11.11
N ALA A 58 22.35 2.77 -10.35
CA ALA A 58 22.18 2.71 -8.91
C ALA A 58 22.58 4.06 -8.29
N THR A 59 21.60 4.78 -7.74
CA THR A 59 21.85 6.05 -7.06
C THR A 59 22.02 5.80 -5.57
N ASN A 60 23.08 6.37 -4.98
CA ASN A 60 23.19 6.42 -3.53
C ASN A 60 22.06 7.30 -2.97
N ILE A 61 21.10 6.69 -2.28
CA ILE A 61 19.94 7.42 -1.72
C ILE A 61 20.32 8.44 -0.65
N PHE A 62 21.55 8.37 -0.12
CA PHE A 62 22.10 9.30 0.87
C PHE A 62 22.85 10.48 0.25
N ASP A 63 23.09 10.49 -1.06
CA ASP A 63 23.81 11.55 -1.75
C ASP A 63 22.89 12.41 -2.63
N GLY A 64 23.19 13.71 -2.73
CA GLY A 64 22.49 14.65 -3.60
C GLY A 64 20.98 14.73 -3.34
N TYR A 65 20.18 14.53 -4.39
CA TYR A 65 18.71 14.57 -4.32
C TYR A 65 18.06 13.22 -3.95
N GLY A 66 18.87 12.17 -3.74
CA GLY A 66 18.45 10.81 -3.41
C GLY A 66 17.35 10.26 -4.31
N ALA A 67 16.46 9.42 -3.75
CA ALA A 67 15.33 8.84 -4.49
C ALA A 67 14.36 9.88 -5.06
N THR A 68 14.35 11.11 -4.53
CA THR A 68 13.49 12.18 -5.04
C THR A 68 14.07 12.90 -6.27
N GLY A 69 15.34 12.66 -6.58
CA GLY A 69 16.03 13.16 -7.76
C GLY A 69 15.97 12.23 -8.97
N SER A 70 15.30 11.09 -8.89
CA SER A 70 15.16 10.20 -10.02
C SER A 70 14.21 10.77 -11.08
N LEU A 71 14.54 10.59 -12.36
CA LEU A 71 13.79 11.13 -13.49
C LEU A 71 12.31 10.69 -13.46
N ASP A 72 12.03 9.41 -13.21
CA ASP A 72 10.65 8.91 -13.08
C ASP A 72 9.86 9.66 -11.99
N TYR A 73 10.47 9.84 -10.82
CA TYR A 73 9.88 10.55 -9.69
C TYR A 73 9.63 12.02 -10.04
N VAL A 74 10.60 12.70 -10.65
CA VAL A 74 10.48 14.11 -11.02
C VAL A 74 9.39 14.32 -12.07
N ILE A 75 9.33 13.52 -13.13
CA ILE A 75 8.25 13.59 -14.13
C ILE A 75 6.89 13.32 -13.47
N ARG A 76 6.80 12.33 -12.58
CA ARG A 76 5.57 12.05 -11.81
C ARG A 76 5.12 13.23 -10.96
N MET A 77 6.07 14.00 -10.44
CA MET A 77 5.75 15.19 -9.65
C MET A 77 5.37 16.39 -10.51
N ASN A 78 5.94 16.55 -11.70
CA ASN A 78 5.45 17.51 -12.69
C ASN A 78 4.01 17.24 -13.12
N ALA A 79 3.60 15.96 -13.21
CA ALA A 79 2.19 15.63 -13.38
C ALA A 79 1.31 16.23 -12.27
N SER A 80 1.80 16.25 -11.02
CA SER A 80 1.10 16.86 -9.87
C SER A 80 0.98 18.37 -9.99
N PHE A 81 2.03 19.02 -10.49
CA PHE A 81 2.03 20.44 -10.77
C PHE A 81 0.97 20.80 -11.81
N PHE A 82 0.96 20.12 -12.96
CA PHE A 82 -0.03 20.37 -14.03
C PHE A 82 -1.45 20.00 -13.63
N TYR A 83 -1.62 18.95 -12.81
CA TYR A 83 -2.93 18.60 -12.23
C TYR A 83 -3.50 19.77 -11.42
N ASN A 84 -2.69 20.41 -10.57
CA ASN A 84 -3.13 21.54 -9.75
C ASN A 84 -3.46 22.80 -10.59
N GLN A 85 -2.92 22.90 -11.80
CA GLN A 85 -3.21 23.97 -12.76
C GLN A 85 -4.34 23.61 -13.74
N CYS A 86 -4.96 22.44 -13.61
CA CYS A 86 -5.95 21.92 -14.56
C CYS A 86 -5.43 21.80 -16.01
N LYS A 87 -4.10 21.72 -16.22
CA LYS A 87 -3.47 21.48 -17.53
C LYS A 87 -3.49 19.96 -17.83
N LYS A 88 -4.65 19.45 -18.29
CA LYS A 88 -4.96 18.02 -18.33
C LYS A 88 -4.04 17.23 -19.28
N GLU A 89 -3.75 17.77 -20.45
CA GLU A 89 -2.96 17.14 -21.50
C GLU A 89 -1.50 16.97 -21.07
N LEU A 90 -0.91 18.03 -20.49
CA LEU A 90 0.45 17.99 -19.92
C LEU A 90 0.53 17.05 -18.72
N CYS A 91 -0.48 17.08 -17.85
CA CYS A 91 -0.59 16.12 -16.74
C CYS A 91 -0.61 14.67 -17.25
N SER A 92 -1.45 14.39 -18.25
CA SER A 92 -1.58 13.08 -18.88
C SER A 92 -0.25 12.62 -19.49
N ALA A 93 0.41 13.48 -20.26
CA ALA A 93 1.71 13.19 -20.87
C ALA A 93 2.76 12.84 -19.81
N CYS A 94 2.85 13.63 -18.74
CA CYS A 94 3.74 13.33 -17.63
C CYS A 94 3.40 12.00 -16.93
N LEU A 95 2.11 11.69 -16.70
CA LEU A 95 1.73 10.42 -16.07
C LEU A 95 2.14 9.22 -16.92
N TRP A 96 1.92 9.27 -18.24
CA TRP A 96 2.32 8.22 -19.17
C TRP A 96 3.85 8.07 -19.19
N LYS A 97 4.59 9.16 -19.38
CA LYS A 97 6.05 9.14 -19.41
C LYS A 97 6.65 8.68 -18.09
N SER A 98 6.16 9.16 -16.94
CA SER A 98 6.63 8.68 -15.64
C SER A 98 6.37 7.18 -15.48
N THR A 99 5.22 6.68 -15.95
CA THR A 99 4.90 5.26 -15.86
C THR A 99 5.85 4.40 -16.69
N GLU A 100 6.19 4.86 -17.91
CA GLU A 100 7.20 4.21 -18.75
C GLU A 100 8.57 4.15 -18.05
N LEU A 101 9.02 5.29 -17.52
CA LEU A 101 10.30 5.39 -16.79
C LEU A 101 10.30 4.50 -15.53
N MET A 102 9.21 4.45 -14.78
CA MET A 102 9.06 3.58 -13.59
C MET A 102 9.24 2.10 -13.93
N PHE A 103 8.73 1.63 -15.07
CA PHE A 103 8.94 0.25 -15.52
C PHE A 103 10.38 -0.03 -15.96
N ALA A 104 11.05 0.99 -16.51
CA ALA A 104 12.43 0.85 -16.97
C ALA A 104 13.44 0.91 -15.82
N ASN A 105 13.13 1.65 -14.76
CA ASN A 105 14.02 1.82 -13.62
C ASN A 105 14.01 0.58 -12.71
N LYS A 106 15.04 -0.26 -12.85
CA LYS A 106 15.23 -1.49 -12.07
C LYS A 106 15.76 -1.25 -10.65
N TRP A 107 16.20 -0.02 -10.34
CA TRP A 107 16.82 0.31 -9.06
C TRP A 107 15.82 0.81 -8.01
N TYR A 108 14.60 1.21 -8.44
CA TYR A 108 13.52 1.57 -7.54
C TYR A 108 12.35 0.59 -7.64
N VAL A 109 11.89 0.12 -6.47
CA VAL A 109 10.72 -0.75 -6.37
C VAL A 109 9.45 0.11 -6.20
N TRP A 110 8.72 0.26 -7.29
CA TRP A 110 7.43 0.95 -7.32
C TRP A 110 6.30 0.00 -6.93
N ARG A 111 5.35 0.47 -6.10
CA ARG A 111 4.19 -0.34 -5.69
C ARG A 111 3.04 -0.22 -6.67
N LYS A 112 2.11 -1.18 -6.67
CA LYS A 112 0.93 -1.15 -7.55
C LYS A 112 0.17 0.17 -7.49
N LYS A 113 0.01 0.73 -6.30
CA LYS A 113 -0.67 2.02 -6.09
C LYS A 113 -0.02 3.19 -6.84
N ASP A 114 1.30 3.15 -7.05
CA ASP A 114 2.02 4.20 -7.75
C ASP A 114 1.70 4.18 -9.25
N TYR A 115 1.59 2.99 -9.85
CA TYR A 115 1.13 2.79 -11.23
C TYR A 115 -0.36 3.12 -11.41
N VAL A 116 -1.21 2.72 -10.46
CA VAL A 116 -2.66 3.01 -10.45
C VAL A 116 -2.96 4.51 -10.45
N ARG A 117 -2.00 5.36 -10.07
CA ARG A 117 -2.10 6.80 -10.24
C ARG A 117 -2.43 7.20 -11.67
N LEU A 118 -1.86 6.51 -12.66
CA LEU A 118 -2.15 6.72 -14.07
C LEU A 118 -3.66 6.59 -14.35
N ILE A 119 -4.34 5.56 -13.83
CA ILE A 119 -5.78 5.38 -14.05
C ILE A 119 -6.60 6.43 -13.29
N THR A 120 -6.36 6.55 -11.99
CA THR A 120 -7.19 7.36 -11.10
C THR A 120 -7.12 8.85 -11.41
N TRP A 121 -5.98 9.34 -11.87
CA TRP A 121 -5.82 10.76 -12.22
C TRP A 121 -6.48 11.11 -13.55
N HIS A 122 -6.44 10.23 -14.54
CA HIS A 122 -7.21 10.42 -15.77
C HIS A 122 -8.72 10.50 -15.48
N TYR A 123 -9.26 9.65 -14.59
CA TYR A 123 -10.65 9.79 -14.15
C TYR A 123 -10.93 11.13 -13.47
N LYS A 124 -10.07 11.57 -12.54
CA LYS A 124 -10.20 12.89 -11.88
C LYS A 124 -10.16 14.05 -12.86
N LEU A 125 -9.37 13.95 -13.93
CA LEU A 125 -9.28 14.98 -14.97
C LEU A 125 -10.47 14.91 -15.95
N GLY A 126 -11.36 13.93 -15.84
CA GLY A 126 -12.47 13.71 -16.77
C GLY A 126 -12.05 13.03 -18.08
N MET A 127 -10.82 12.51 -18.16
CA MET A 127 -10.25 11.85 -19.35
C MET A 127 -10.58 10.36 -19.35
N LYS A 128 -11.87 10.00 -19.44
CA LYS A 128 -12.35 8.62 -19.29
C LYS A 128 -11.72 7.63 -20.29
N GLN A 129 -11.53 8.04 -21.55
CA GLN A 129 -10.94 7.18 -22.57
C GLN A 129 -9.47 6.86 -22.26
N GLU A 130 -8.70 7.87 -21.84
CA GLU A 130 -7.30 7.67 -21.42
C GLU A 130 -7.20 6.82 -20.14
N ALA A 131 -8.14 6.95 -19.20
CA ALA A 131 -8.19 6.08 -18.03
C ALA A 131 -8.39 4.60 -18.41
N LEU A 132 -9.26 4.31 -19.39
CA LEU A 132 -9.48 2.95 -19.89
C LEU A 132 -8.25 2.42 -20.66
N LYS A 133 -7.59 3.28 -21.45
CA LYS A 133 -6.32 2.95 -22.11
C LYS A 133 -5.23 2.60 -21.09
N ALA A 134 -5.10 3.41 -20.04
CA ALA A 134 -4.18 3.17 -18.93
C ALA A 134 -4.48 1.85 -18.20
N GLN A 135 -5.76 1.56 -17.94
CA GLN A 135 -6.17 0.29 -17.35
C GLN A 135 -5.72 -0.90 -18.21
N ASN A 136 -6.03 -0.87 -19.51
CA ASN A 136 -5.64 -1.95 -20.44
C ASN A 136 -4.11 -2.09 -20.54
N TYR A 137 -3.39 -0.97 -20.52
CA TYR A 137 -1.93 -0.98 -20.52
C TYR A 137 -1.36 -1.67 -19.28
N LEU A 138 -1.83 -1.33 -18.08
CA LEU A 138 -1.36 -1.96 -16.85
C LEU A 138 -1.73 -3.44 -16.79
N ILE A 139 -2.93 -3.84 -17.27
CA ILE A 139 -3.29 -5.26 -17.39
C ILE A 139 -2.31 -6.01 -18.30
N LYS A 140 -1.95 -5.43 -19.44
CA LYS A 140 -0.92 -6.01 -20.35
C LYS A 140 0.47 -6.09 -19.70
N LYS A 141 0.76 -5.24 -18.72
CA LYS A 141 1.99 -5.27 -17.91
C LYS A 141 1.91 -6.27 -16.73
N GLY A 142 0.83 -7.04 -16.62
CA GLY A 142 0.67 -8.08 -15.61
C GLY A 142 -0.12 -7.66 -14.37
N PHE A 143 -0.63 -6.43 -14.31
CA PHE A 143 -1.47 -6.01 -13.18
C PHE A 143 -2.83 -6.70 -13.19
N ILE A 144 -3.25 -7.21 -12.04
CA ILE A 144 -4.57 -7.78 -11.84
C ILE A 144 -5.39 -6.78 -11.03
N PHE A 145 -6.61 -6.48 -11.47
CA PHE A 145 -7.52 -5.57 -10.77
C PHE A 145 -8.80 -6.30 -10.40
N THR A 146 -9.25 -6.12 -9.16
CA THR A 146 -10.60 -6.55 -8.77
C THR A 146 -11.65 -5.63 -9.39
N GLU A 147 -12.88 -6.12 -9.54
CA GLU A 147 -14.00 -5.27 -9.99
C GLU A 147 -14.23 -4.10 -9.02
N ILE A 148 -14.01 -4.33 -7.72
CA ILE A 148 -14.13 -3.31 -6.68
C ILE A 148 -13.09 -2.21 -6.88
N GLU A 149 -11.84 -2.54 -7.17
CA GLU A 149 -10.81 -1.55 -7.51
C GLU A 149 -11.23 -0.69 -8.70
N LEU A 150 -11.66 -1.34 -9.78
CA LEU A 150 -12.04 -0.63 -11.01
C LEU A 150 -13.23 0.30 -10.79
N ASN A 151 -14.24 -0.15 -10.03
CA ASN A 151 -15.41 0.66 -9.70
C ASN A 151 -15.04 1.83 -8.78
N GLN A 152 -14.14 1.62 -7.81
CA GLN A 152 -13.59 2.70 -6.99
C GLN A 152 -12.83 3.72 -7.84
N TYR A 153 -12.04 3.30 -8.82
CA TYR A 153 -11.29 4.22 -9.69
C TYR A 153 -12.22 5.08 -10.55
N ARG A 154 -13.30 4.48 -11.07
CA ARG A 154 -14.32 5.17 -11.89
C ARG A 154 -15.13 6.20 -11.12
N SER A 155 -15.38 5.95 -9.83
CA SER A 155 -16.18 6.84 -8.98
C SER A 155 -15.36 7.97 -8.35
N VAL A 156 -14.04 8.01 -8.56
CA VAL A 156 -13.20 9.09 -8.04
C VAL A 156 -13.54 10.41 -8.75
N THR A 157 -14.23 11.29 -8.04
CA THR A 157 -14.46 12.67 -8.50
C THR A 157 -13.28 13.57 -8.12
N SER A 158 -13.06 14.62 -8.92
CA SER A 158 -12.13 15.69 -8.59
C SER A 158 -12.67 16.53 -7.43
N ASN A 159 -12.45 16.10 -6.20
CA ASN A 159 -12.40 17.06 -5.10
C ASN A 159 -11.05 17.78 -5.25
N ILE A 160 -11.01 18.86 -6.05
CA ILE A 160 -9.98 19.88 -5.89
C ILE A 160 -10.11 20.28 -4.42
N LYS A 161 -9.16 19.84 -3.60
CA LYS A 161 -9.19 20.10 -2.17
C LYS A 161 -9.22 21.62 -2.02
N ALA A 162 -10.34 22.18 -1.55
CA ALA A 162 -10.27 23.41 -0.78
C ALA A 162 -9.18 23.19 0.28
N SER A 163 -8.31 24.19 0.46
CA SER A 163 -7.22 24.11 1.43
C SER A 163 -7.80 23.58 2.74
N LYS A 164 -7.27 22.45 3.22
CA LYS A 164 -7.65 21.95 4.53
C LYS A 164 -7.28 23.07 5.51
N LYS A 165 -8.28 23.69 6.15
CA LYS A 165 -8.05 24.49 7.36
C LYS A 165 -7.14 23.64 8.27
N PRO A 166 -6.13 24.24 8.91
CA PRO A 166 -5.25 23.51 9.80
C PRO A 166 -6.11 22.86 10.87
N VAL A 167 -6.25 21.53 10.78
CA VAL A 167 -6.81 20.74 11.86
C VAL A 167 -5.85 20.94 13.02
N GLN A 168 -6.39 21.39 14.15
CA GLN A 168 -5.65 21.54 15.40
C GLN A 168 -4.91 20.21 15.62
N LYS A 169 -3.58 20.25 15.49
CA LYS A 169 -2.74 19.06 15.59
C LYS A 169 -2.89 18.56 17.02
N ASP A 170 -3.49 17.40 17.19
CA ASP A 170 -3.41 16.64 18.44
C ASP A 170 -1.94 16.64 18.88
N THR A 171 -1.68 17.07 20.11
CA THR A 171 -0.32 17.20 20.65
C THR A 171 0.36 15.86 20.88
N VAL A 172 -0.43 14.78 20.93
CA VAL A 172 0.03 13.40 21.16
C VAL A 172 0.28 12.71 19.81
N SER A 173 1.50 12.21 19.64
CA SER A 173 1.91 11.47 18.45
C SER A 173 1.13 10.16 18.31
N TYR A 174 1.04 9.66 17.07
CA TYR A 174 0.39 8.37 16.79
C TYR A 174 1.02 7.21 17.58
N HIS A 175 2.36 7.21 17.70
CA HIS A 175 3.09 6.20 18.45
C HIS A 175 2.76 6.22 19.95
N GLU A 176 2.64 7.41 20.55
CA GLU A 176 2.24 7.54 21.96
C GLU A 176 0.81 7.05 22.20
N LYS A 177 -0.10 7.28 21.24
CA LYS A 177 -1.47 6.76 21.31
C LYS A 177 -1.48 5.23 21.29
N GLU A 178 -0.74 4.60 20.37
CA GLU A 178 -0.62 3.14 20.32
C GLU A 178 -0.01 2.56 21.59
N LEU A 179 1.05 3.18 22.10
CA LEU A 179 1.72 2.76 23.32
C LEU A 179 0.78 2.83 24.53
N SER A 180 -0.03 3.89 24.62
CA SER A 180 -1.05 4.05 25.67
C SER A 180 -2.11 2.95 25.59
N ILE A 181 -2.63 2.66 24.39
CA ILE A 181 -3.60 1.57 24.17
C ILE A 181 -2.99 0.27 24.66
N VAL A 182 -1.82 -0.13 24.14
CA VAL A 182 -1.17 -1.42 24.46
C VAL A 182 -0.92 -1.57 25.96
N ARG A 183 -0.47 -0.51 26.64
CA ARG A 183 -0.29 -0.52 28.10
C ARG A 183 -1.58 -0.73 28.88
N SER A 184 -2.70 -0.21 28.37
CA SER A 184 -4.00 -0.24 29.04
C SER A 184 -4.82 -1.52 28.81
N VAL A 185 -4.46 -2.35 27.83
CA VAL A 185 -5.19 -3.60 27.55
C VAL A 185 -4.97 -4.61 28.67
N THR A 186 -6.06 -5.21 29.13
CA THR A 186 -6.09 -6.25 30.15
C THR A 186 -6.75 -7.52 29.62
N THR A 187 -6.48 -8.66 30.27
CA THR A 187 -7.19 -9.92 29.99
C THR A 187 -8.70 -9.79 30.23
N GLU A 188 -9.11 -8.97 31.20
CA GLU A 188 -10.53 -8.75 31.51
C GLU A 188 -11.25 -7.94 30.42
N ASP A 189 -10.57 -6.94 29.84
CA ASP A 189 -11.09 -6.26 28.64
C ASP A 189 -11.41 -7.28 27.54
N MET A 190 -10.54 -8.26 27.34
CA MET A 190 -10.74 -9.31 26.33
C MET A 190 -11.86 -10.29 26.70
N ARG A 191 -11.96 -10.71 27.97
CA ARG A 191 -13.05 -11.59 28.46
C ARG A 191 -14.43 -10.95 28.34
N SER A 192 -14.51 -9.63 28.42
CA SER A 192 -15.78 -8.91 28.27
C SER A 192 -16.40 -9.03 26.87
N LEU A 193 -15.62 -9.43 25.86
CA LEU A 193 -16.04 -9.56 24.47
C LEU A 193 -16.71 -10.93 24.23
N LYS A 194 -18.03 -10.96 24.34
CA LYS A 194 -18.82 -12.22 24.36
C LYS A 194 -18.96 -12.94 23.02
N SER A 195 -18.82 -12.24 21.89
CA SER A 195 -19.10 -12.80 20.56
C SER A 195 -17.85 -13.30 19.84
N MET A 196 -16.67 -13.25 20.47
CA MET A 196 -15.41 -13.56 19.79
C MET A 196 -15.28 -15.07 19.57
N PRO A 197 -14.70 -15.51 18.43
CA PRO A 197 -14.58 -16.93 18.13
C PRO A 197 -13.58 -17.65 19.05
N PHE A 198 -12.63 -16.94 19.66
CA PHE A 198 -11.57 -17.51 20.49
C PHE A 198 -11.90 -17.46 21.98
N LEU A 199 -11.46 -18.50 22.70
CA LEU A 199 -11.50 -18.54 24.15
C LEU A 199 -10.43 -17.63 24.75
N VAL A 200 -10.76 -16.89 25.82
CA VAL A 200 -9.79 -16.07 26.56
C VAL A 200 -9.16 -16.89 27.69
N ASN A 201 -8.40 -17.91 27.29
CA ASN A 201 -7.78 -18.90 28.18
C ASN A 201 -6.29 -18.64 28.48
N THR A 202 -5.69 -17.63 27.85
CA THR A 202 -4.32 -17.16 28.12
C THR A 202 -4.33 -15.70 28.55
N GLU A 203 -3.29 -15.27 29.25
CA GLU A 203 -3.14 -13.87 29.64
C GLU A 203 -2.74 -13.00 28.45
N VAL A 204 -3.21 -11.75 28.47
CA VAL A 204 -2.75 -10.74 27.52
C VAL A 204 -1.31 -10.36 27.82
N LYS A 205 -0.43 -10.67 26.88
CA LYS A 205 0.96 -10.26 26.83
C LYS A 205 1.11 -8.94 26.07
N LYS A 206 2.20 -8.22 26.35
CA LYS A 206 2.51 -6.93 25.74
C LYS A 206 3.92 -6.96 25.18
N TYR A 207 4.07 -6.61 23.92
CA TYR A 207 5.36 -6.38 23.28
C TYR A 207 5.61 -4.88 23.18
N ILE A 208 6.54 -4.39 23.99
CA ILE A 208 6.95 -2.98 24.00
C ILE A 208 8.47 -2.96 24.00
N GLN A 209 9.07 -2.71 22.82
CA GLN A 209 10.51 -2.58 22.66
C GLN A 209 10.87 -1.25 22.02
N LYS A 210 12.06 -0.73 22.33
CA LYS A 210 12.58 0.49 21.74
C LYS A 210 12.67 0.33 20.21
N ASN A 211 12.23 1.34 19.46
CA ASN A 211 12.21 1.35 17.99
C ASN A 211 11.37 0.24 17.34
N SER A 212 10.46 -0.40 18.08
CA SER A 212 9.52 -1.39 17.55
C SER A 212 8.09 -0.91 17.67
N HIS A 213 7.20 -1.42 16.80
CA HIS A 213 5.77 -1.17 16.91
C HIS A 213 5.21 -1.93 18.14
N PRO A 214 4.58 -1.24 19.10
CA PRO A 214 4.05 -1.89 20.29
C PRO A 214 2.74 -2.64 19.97
N PHE A 215 2.53 -3.80 20.57
CA PHE A 215 1.28 -4.55 20.42
C PHE A 215 0.96 -5.39 21.65
N ALA A 216 -0.33 -5.68 21.85
CA ALA A 216 -0.82 -6.63 22.84
C ALA A 216 -1.31 -7.89 22.13
N TYR A 217 -1.06 -9.05 22.73
CA TYR A 217 -1.38 -10.34 22.12
C TYR A 217 -1.65 -11.43 23.16
N MET A 218 -2.23 -12.52 22.71
CA MET A 218 -2.43 -13.74 23.48
C MET A 218 -1.91 -14.93 22.68
N ASP A 219 -1.24 -15.85 23.38
CA ASP A 219 -0.82 -17.11 22.79
C ASP A 219 -2.03 -18.02 22.54
N ILE A 220 -1.91 -18.87 21.53
CA ILE A 220 -2.93 -19.85 21.16
C ILE A 220 -2.48 -21.23 21.64
N TYR A 221 -3.23 -21.80 22.60
CA TYR A 221 -3.04 -23.17 23.10
C TYR A 221 -4.36 -23.93 23.17
N GLY A 222 -4.29 -25.26 23.22
CA GLY A 222 -5.43 -26.14 23.42
C GLY A 222 -6.52 -25.95 22.35
N GLU A 223 -7.77 -25.79 22.76
CA GLU A 223 -8.93 -25.63 21.86
C GLU A 223 -8.79 -24.45 20.89
N ASN A 224 -8.10 -23.38 21.28
CA ASN A 224 -7.88 -22.24 20.39
C ASN A 224 -7.07 -22.59 19.14
N ILE A 225 -6.25 -23.66 19.16
CA ILE A 225 -5.56 -24.16 17.96
C ILE A 225 -6.58 -24.66 16.93
N VAL A 226 -7.58 -25.42 17.39
CA VAL A 226 -8.64 -25.97 16.53
C VAL A 226 -9.51 -24.84 15.98
N ILE A 227 -9.85 -23.86 16.82
CA ILE A 227 -10.60 -22.66 16.43
C ILE A 227 -9.82 -21.87 15.36
N ALA A 228 -8.54 -21.59 15.58
CA ALA A 228 -7.71 -20.87 14.62
C ALA A 228 -7.69 -21.56 13.26
N LYS A 229 -7.50 -22.89 13.24
CA LYS A 229 -7.54 -23.67 11.99
C LYS A 229 -8.91 -23.60 11.31
N SER A 230 -10.00 -23.71 12.09
CA SER A 230 -11.37 -23.61 11.58
C SER A 230 -11.64 -22.24 10.93
N GLU A 231 -11.23 -21.15 11.57
CA GLU A 231 -11.35 -19.79 11.03
C GLU A 231 -10.55 -19.60 9.73
N ILE A 232 -9.37 -20.20 9.66
CA ILE A 232 -8.55 -20.20 8.44
C ILE A 232 -9.20 -21.03 7.33
N GLU A 233 -9.84 -22.17 7.63
CA GLU A 233 -10.57 -22.96 6.63
C GLU A 233 -11.80 -22.23 6.06
N LYS A 234 -12.50 -21.44 6.89
CA LYS A 234 -13.55 -20.52 6.41
C LYS A 234 -12.97 -19.53 5.40
N MET A 235 -11.81 -18.93 5.72
CA MET A 235 -11.13 -18.00 4.81
C MET A 235 -10.63 -18.70 3.53
N ASN A 236 -10.07 -19.90 3.62
CA ASN A 236 -9.65 -20.70 2.46
C ASN A 236 -10.81 -21.00 1.51
N SER A 237 -12.00 -21.24 2.04
CA SER A 237 -13.21 -21.44 1.24
C SER A 237 -13.57 -20.20 0.43
N ILE A 238 -13.45 -19.00 1.03
CA ILE A 238 -13.66 -17.72 0.34
C ILE A 238 -12.58 -17.49 -0.73
N ILE A 239 -11.30 -17.70 -0.38
CA ILE A 239 -10.16 -17.58 -1.33
C ILE A 239 -10.39 -18.47 -2.55
N LYS A 240 -10.71 -19.75 -2.34
CA LYS A 240 -10.97 -20.70 -3.42
C LYS A 240 -12.09 -20.26 -4.36
N LEU A 241 -13.15 -19.64 -3.84
CA LEU A 241 -14.24 -19.12 -4.68
C LEU A 241 -13.80 -17.90 -5.49
N ASP A 242 -13.04 -16.98 -4.89
CA ASP A 242 -12.58 -15.77 -5.57
C ASP A 242 -11.51 -16.05 -6.62
N LEU A 243 -10.58 -16.99 -6.38
CA LEU A 243 -9.53 -17.35 -7.34
C LEU A 243 -10.10 -17.79 -8.71
N LYS A 244 -11.29 -18.40 -8.73
CA LYS A 244 -11.99 -18.78 -9.97
C LYS A 244 -12.24 -17.59 -10.91
N LYS A 245 -12.34 -16.37 -10.36
CA LYS A 245 -12.55 -15.13 -11.12
C LYS A 245 -11.25 -14.61 -11.75
N TYR A 246 -10.09 -15.03 -11.23
CA TYR A 246 -8.78 -14.51 -11.61
C TYR A 246 -7.87 -15.63 -12.12
N ARG A 247 -8.08 -16.06 -13.37
CA ARG A 247 -7.36 -17.19 -13.99
C ARG A 247 -5.85 -17.03 -14.08
N ASN A 248 -5.35 -15.79 -14.02
CA ASN A 248 -3.91 -15.49 -14.06
C ASN A 248 -3.24 -15.66 -12.68
N LEU A 249 -4.02 -15.86 -11.61
CA LEU A 249 -3.49 -16.23 -10.30
C LEU A 249 -3.37 -17.75 -10.18
N SER A 250 -2.41 -18.19 -9.37
CA SER A 250 -2.30 -19.59 -9.02
C SER A 250 -3.58 -20.05 -8.30
N GLN A 251 -4.18 -21.14 -8.81
CA GLN A 251 -5.47 -21.65 -8.32
C GLN A 251 -5.33 -22.54 -7.08
N ASP A 252 -4.09 -22.79 -6.65
CA ASP A 252 -3.74 -23.59 -5.47
C ASP A 252 -3.47 -22.73 -4.22
N LEU A 253 -3.58 -21.39 -4.33
CA LEU A 253 -3.37 -20.49 -3.19
C LEU A 253 -4.36 -20.82 -2.07
N LYS A 254 -3.82 -21.31 -0.96
CA LYS A 254 -4.50 -21.61 0.28
C LYS A 254 -3.55 -21.39 1.45
N ILE A 255 -4.09 -20.96 2.58
CA ILE A 255 -3.34 -20.90 3.84
C ILE A 255 -3.17 -22.35 4.35
N PRO A 256 -1.94 -22.87 4.49
CA PRO A 256 -1.71 -24.25 4.90
C PRO A 256 -1.93 -24.42 6.42
N THR A 257 -3.11 -24.90 6.80
CA THR A 257 -3.52 -25.02 8.22
C THR A 257 -2.69 -26.01 9.03
N ASP A 258 -2.07 -26.98 8.37
CA ASP A 258 -1.13 -27.95 8.94
C ASP A 258 0.26 -27.37 9.22
N GLN A 259 0.64 -26.28 8.54
CA GLN A 259 1.95 -25.63 8.65
C GLN A 259 1.94 -24.37 9.52
N LEU A 260 0.80 -24.04 10.15
CA LEU A 260 0.71 -22.91 11.06
C LEU A 260 1.59 -23.15 12.30
N VAL A 261 2.44 -22.17 12.60
CA VAL A 261 3.32 -22.19 13.77
C VAL A 261 2.61 -21.47 14.92
N PHE A 262 2.45 -22.11 16.08
CA PHE A 262 1.75 -21.54 17.25
C PHE A 262 2.67 -21.13 18.40
N SER A 263 3.97 -21.42 18.29
CA SER A 263 5.01 -20.98 19.21
C SER A 263 6.34 -20.85 18.48
N SER A 264 7.14 -19.86 18.84
CA SER A 264 8.48 -19.66 18.30
C SER A 264 9.30 -18.78 19.24
N GLU A 265 10.58 -19.10 19.41
CA GLU A 265 11.52 -18.32 20.23
C GLU A 265 12.14 -17.14 19.47
N THR A 266 12.19 -17.21 18.14
CA THR A 266 13.03 -16.33 17.32
C THR A 266 12.22 -15.33 16.48
N TYR A 267 11.10 -15.74 15.87
CA TYR A 267 10.33 -14.86 14.99
C TYR A 267 8.85 -15.25 14.81
N GLY A 268 8.05 -14.30 14.30
CA GLY A 268 6.58 -14.28 14.29
C GLY A 268 5.86 -15.63 14.13
N TYR A 269 4.87 -15.87 14.97
CA TYR A 269 4.04 -17.07 15.01
C TYR A 269 2.57 -16.69 15.13
N THR A 270 1.69 -17.65 14.88
CA THR A 270 0.24 -17.53 14.92
C THR A 270 -0.24 -17.21 16.33
N ARG A 271 -0.93 -16.09 16.49
CA ARG A 271 -1.38 -15.54 17.78
C ARG A 271 -2.59 -14.65 17.62
N ILE A 272 -3.26 -14.39 18.73
CA ILE A 272 -4.36 -13.45 18.79
C ILE A 272 -3.78 -12.07 19.10
N MET A 273 -4.07 -11.06 18.29
CA MET A 273 -3.75 -9.68 18.61
C MET A 273 -4.93 -9.03 19.32
N CYS A 274 -4.64 -8.25 20.35
CA CYS A 274 -5.62 -7.70 21.28
C CYS A 274 -5.72 -6.18 21.12
N THR A 275 -6.88 -5.68 20.71
CA THR A 275 -7.10 -4.23 20.58
C THR A 275 -8.54 -3.87 20.99
N PRO A 276 -8.98 -4.17 22.22
CA PRO A 276 -10.40 -4.10 22.60
C PRO A 276 -10.97 -2.69 22.59
N LYS A 277 -10.12 -1.67 22.78
CA LYS A 277 -10.49 -0.26 22.88
C LYS A 277 -9.56 0.64 22.10
N THR A 278 -10.08 1.79 21.67
CA THR A 278 -9.32 2.86 21.02
C THR A 278 -8.58 3.71 22.07
N TYR A 279 -7.75 4.65 21.61
CA TYR A 279 -7.07 5.60 22.50
C TYR A 279 -8.04 6.44 23.35
N THR A 280 -9.24 6.71 22.84
CA THR A 280 -10.29 7.46 23.55
C THR A 280 -11.10 6.58 24.51
N GLY A 281 -10.82 5.28 24.58
CA GLY A 281 -11.51 4.32 25.44
C GLY A 281 -12.79 3.71 24.83
N GLU A 282 -13.17 4.12 23.62
CA GLU A 282 -14.29 3.52 22.90
C GLU A 282 -13.98 2.08 22.48
N LEU A 283 -15.00 1.24 22.34
CA LEU A 283 -14.81 -0.12 21.82
C LEU A 283 -14.22 -0.07 20.41
N SER A 284 -13.17 -0.86 20.19
CA SER A 284 -12.56 -0.98 18.87
C SER A 284 -13.55 -1.59 17.89
N LYS A 285 -13.46 -1.13 16.64
CA LYS A 285 -14.15 -1.77 15.52
C LYS A 285 -13.65 -3.20 15.29
N PHE A 286 -12.37 -3.45 15.58
CA PHE A 286 -11.72 -4.74 15.45
C PHE A 286 -11.03 -5.08 16.76
N PRO A 287 -11.77 -5.61 17.76
CA PRO A 287 -11.21 -5.88 19.07
C PRO A 287 -10.28 -7.09 19.10
N PHE A 288 -10.48 -8.03 18.17
CA PHE A 288 -9.68 -9.23 17.95
C PHE A 288 -9.14 -9.25 16.53
N SER A 289 -7.90 -9.72 16.37
CA SER A 289 -7.44 -10.27 15.10
C SER A 289 -6.61 -11.53 15.28
N LEU A 290 -6.73 -12.46 14.34
CA LEU A 290 -5.87 -13.64 14.25
C LEU A 290 -4.70 -13.27 13.33
N PHE A 291 -3.53 -13.03 13.91
CA PHE A 291 -2.30 -13.05 13.14
C PHE A 291 -1.91 -14.51 12.92
N PHE A 292 -1.73 -14.92 11.67
CA PHE A 292 -1.32 -16.28 11.32
C PHE A 292 0.00 -16.25 10.57
N ALA A 293 0.80 -17.29 10.77
CA ALA A 293 2.09 -17.45 10.10
C ALA A 293 2.48 -18.93 10.00
N THR A 294 3.04 -19.30 8.86
CA THR A 294 3.90 -20.48 8.71
C THR A 294 5.32 -20.16 9.19
N ASP A 295 6.20 -21.15 9.18
CA ASP A 295 7.59 -20.95 9.57
C ASP A 295 8.30 -19.93 8.66
N PHE A 296 8.84 -18.88 9.27
CA PHE A 296 9.60 -17.83 8.59
C PHE A 296 11.05 -18.24 8.27
N SER A 297 11.54 -19.35 8.83
CA SER A 297 12.84 -19.92 8.45
C SER A 297 12.86 -20.30 6.96
N GLU A 298 11.70 -20.69 6.40
CA GLU A 298 11.48 -20.96 4.98
C GLU A 298 11.20 -19.68 4.18
N MET A 299 12.09 -18.69 4.22
CA MET A 299 11.87 -17.33 3.65
C MET A 299 11.29 -17.28 2.22
N LYS A 300 11.54 -18.29 1.38
CA LYS A 300 11.05 -18.36 0.01
C LYS A 300 9.63 -18.93 -0.10
N ASN A 301 9.11 -19.57 0.94
CA ASN A 301 7.82 -20.23 0.95
C ASN A 301 7.09 -19.99 2.26
N THR A 302 6.60 -18.77 2.47
CA THR A 302 5.88 -18.42 3.68
C THR A 302 4.44 -18.03 3.38
N THR A 303 3.56 -18.27 4.34
CA THR A 303 2.21 -17.74 4.33
C THR A 303 1.91 -17.12 5.67
N HIS A 304 1.56 -15.85 5.66
CA HIS A 304 1.21 -15.12 6.87
C HIS A 304 0.17 -14.06 6.57
N GLY A 305 -0.37 -13.46 7.61
CA GLY A 305 -1.40 -12.46 7.45
C GLY A 305 -2.18 -12.23 8.71
N GLU A 306 -3.29 -11.54 8.55
CA GLU A 306 -4.13 -11.14 9.67
C GLU A 306 -5.60 -11.12 9.27
N LEU A 307 -6.43 -11.80 10.06
CA LEU A 307 -7.90 -11.76 9.97
C LEU A 307 -8.44 -10.89 11.11
N PHE A 308 -9.21 -9.86 10.78
CA PHE A 308 -9.77 -8.92 11.75
C PHE A 308 -11.24 -9.21 11.98
N TYR A 309 -11.60 -9.37 13.25
CA TYR A 309 -12.95 -9.72 13.68
C TYR A 309 -13.70 -8.46 14.09
N GLY A 310 -14.94 -8.33 13.63
CA GLY A 310 -15.86 -7.32 14.14
C GLY A 310 -16.31 -7.63 15.55
N GLN A 311 -17.01 -6.71 16.20
CA GLN A 311 -17.60 -6.94 17.53
C GLN A 311 -18.63 -8.09 17.56
N ASP A 312 -19.15 -8.47 16.40
CA ASP A 312 -20.04 -9.61 16.19
C ASP A 312 -19.30 -10.95 16.06
N GLY A 313 -17.96 -10.97 16.11
CA GLY A 313 -17.15 -12.18 15.99
C GLY A 313 -16.91 -12.65 14.56
N GLU A 314 -17.45 -11.94 13.57
CA GLU A 314 -17.30 -12.29 12.15
C GLU A 314 -16.05 -11.63 11.54
N ILE A 315 -15.44 -12.29 10.56
CA ILE A 315 -14.30 -11.72 9.82
C ILE A 315 -14.78 -10.52 9.00
N LYS A 316 -14.22 -9.34 9.27
CA LYS A 316 -14.56 -8.07 8.58
C LYS A 316 -13.46 -7.57 7.66
N LYS A 317 -12.23 -8.04 7.82
CA LYS A 317 -11.09 -7.71 6.98
C LYS A 317 -10.09 -8.85 7.04
N GLY A 318 -9.38 -9.09 5.94
CA GLY A 318 -8.28 -10.04 5.89
C GLY A 318 -7.15 -9.49 5.05
N ASN A 319 -5.91 -9.61 5.52
CA ASN A 319 -4.73 -9.43 4.69
C ASN A 319 -4.01 -10.77 4.65
N ILE A 320 -3.80 -11.34 3.47
CA ILE A 320 -3.17 -12.64 3.30
C ILE A 320 -1.98 -12.48 2.37
N TYR A 321 -0.81 -12.89 2.84
CA TYR A 321 0.45 -12.77 2.12
C TYR A 321 0.97 -14.18 1.78
N PHE A 322 1.03 -14.48 0.50
CA PHE A 322 1.66 -15.69 -0.02
C PHE A 322 3.02 -15.31 -0.59
N TRP A 323 4.09 -15.91 -0.06
CA TRP A 323 5.41 -15.85 -0.66
C TRP A 323 5.70 -17.21 -1.25
N ARG A 324 5.85 -17.28 -2.58
CA ARG A 324 6.13 -18.52 -3.31
C ARG A 324 7.34 -18.32 -4.21
N PHE A 325 8.44 -18.96 -3.86
CA PHE A 325 9.72 -18.88 -4.57
C PHE A 325 10.19 -17.45 -4.86
N GLY A 326 9.96 -16.54 -3.90
CA GLY A 326 10.31 -15.12 -4.03
C GLY A 326 9.30 -14.27 -4.82
N THR A 327 8.21 -14.85 -5.32
CA THR A 327 7.09 -14.12 -5.93
C THR A 327 5.99 -13.92 -4.86
N PRO A 328 5.77 -12.68 -4.41
CA PRO A 328 4.67 -12.39 -3.50
C PRO A 328 3.33 -12.39 -4.23
N THR A 329 2.27 -12.77 -3.53
CA THR A 329 0.88 -12.50 -3.90
C THR A 329 0.13 -12.10 -2.65
N PHE A 330 -0.44 -10.90 -2.66
CA PHE A 330 -1.12 -10.31 -1.53
C PHE A 330 -2.60 -10.17 -1.81
N LEU A 331 -3.43 -10.81 -0.99
CA LEU A 331 -4.88 -10.73 -1.09
C LEU A 331 -5.42 -9.89 0.05
N THR A 332 -6.14 -8.82 -0.29
CA THR A 332 -6.79 -7.96 0.69
C THR A 332 -8.31 -8.09 0.61
N TYR A 333 -8.93 -8.41 1.74
CA TYR A 333 -10.35 -8.61 1.91
C TYR A 333 -10.96 -7.55 2.81
N LYS A 334 -12.21 -7.18 2.53
CA LYS A 334 -12.99 -6.27 3.39
C LYS A 334 -14.47 -6.61 3.31
N SER A 335 -15.16 -6.52 4.45
CA SER A 335 -16.61 -6.64 4.50
C SER A 335 -17.26 -5.42 3.87
N ILE A 336 -18.11 -5.68 2.88
CA ILE A 336 -18.96 -4.71 2.18
C ILE A 336 -20.35 -5.31 2.22
N ASP A 337 -21.31 -4.57 2.78
CA ASP A 337 -22.70 -5.00 2.92
C ASP A 337 -22.87 -6.39 3.56
N GLY A 338 -22.06 -6.66 4.59
CA GLY A 338 -22.08 -7.92 5.35
C GLY A 338 -21.30 -9.07 4.71
N MET A 339 -20.86 -8.95 3.45
CA MET A 339 -20.09 -9.99 2.76
C MET A 339 -18.59 -9.67 2.72
N LEU A 340 -17.73 -10.65 2.98
CA LEU A 340 -16.28 -10.48 2.89
C LEU A 340 -15.85 -10.59 1.42
N MET A 341 -15.38 -9.47 0.85
CA MET A 341 -15.06 -9.37 -0.58
C MET A 341 -13.57 -9.19 -0.79
N LEU A 342 -12.99 -9.85 -1.81
CA LEU A 342 -11.63 -9.57 -2.27
C LEU A 342 -11.58 -8.18 -2.93
N ILE A 343 -10.96 -7.22 -2.24
CA ILE A 343 -10.92 -5.82 -2.68
C ILE A 343 -9.63 -5.43 -3.38
N ASN A 344 -8.54 -6.18 -3.22
CA ASN A 344 -7.27 -5.88 -3.88
C ASN A 344 -6.39 -7.14 -3.96
N ILE A 345 -5.65 -7.23 -5.07
CA ILE A 345 -4.62 -8.23 -5.35
C ILE A 345 -3.33 -7.46 -5.67
N GLU A 346 -2.22 -7.74 -5.00
CA GLU A 346 -0.89 -7.15 -5.29
C GLU A 346 0.17 -8.22 -5.51
#